data_AF-A0A4Q6GIG2-F1
#
_entry.id   AF-A0A4Q6GIG2-F1
#
_cell.length_a   1.000
_cell.length_b   1.000
_cell.length_c   1.000
_cell.angle_alpha   90.00
_cell.angle_beta   90.00
_cell.angle_gamma   90.00
#
_symmetry.space_group_name_H-M   'P 1'
#
loop_
_entity.id
_entity.type
_entity.pdbx_description
1 polymer ?
#
loop_
_entity_poly.entity_id
_entity_poly.type
_entity_poly.pdbx_seq_one_letter_code
_entity_poly.pdbx_strand_id
1 'polypeptide(L)'
;MLVAVAGLQAHPLHAQGAKETALLNPLFQQHGVLQRDQPIRIWGRAPPGREVQVSLDGARAHTRSDQAGNWELQLPGLAAGGPHLLVASDGVRTQSVPDLLVGDVWLCSGQSNMELPVWRALDAESELANAQAPTLRLLTVPKSASPVPVEVFPVPARWQKVDAETLRDFSAACFYFARELQKSVDVPMGLIDASWGGSRIQAWIDAEALESEPRYRESLEVLAVYARDPLAAARRWGEAWAGWWQQRAGNAADDRPWSGSDAPDGTWRAAPAELGPWEHWNEPALAHFNGMVWFRTGFELTPEQARQEAVLELGALDETDMTWVNGVAVGGSYDPGSARRYRLPSGLLKEGGNRVVINVLDTWREGGMQGPASAYRLVLQDGSSVALGEWQYRVAPEGDSPPGVPWQSAGGVSTLHNGMIAPLGRYGLRGVLWYQGESNTGVLVGL
;
A
#
# COMPACT_ATOMS: atom_id res chain seq x y z
N MET A 1 -62.15 -1.67 -33.95
CA MET A 1 -60.82 -1.34 -34.51
C MET A 1 -60.35 -0.08 -33.78
N LEU A 2 -59.75 -0.25 -32.59
CA LEU A 2 -59.29 0.86 -31.75
C LEU A 2 -57.91 1.30 -32.26
N VAL A 3 -57.79 2.57 -32.63
CA VAL A 3 -56.52 3.22 -32.96
C VAL A 3 -55.97 3.85 -31.69
N ALA A 4 -54.88 3.29 -31.17
CA ALA A 4 -54.13 3.84 -30.04
C ALA A 4 -53.22 4.99 -30.52
N VAL A 5 -53.39 6.17 -29.92
CA VAL A 5 -52.51 7.33 -30.15
C VAL A 5 -51.36 7.25 -29.16
N ALA A 6 -50.15 7.02 -29.66
CA ALA A 6 -48.92 7.03 -28.87
C ALA A 6 -48.47 8.48 -28.62
N GLY A 7 -48.54 8.94 -27.37
CA GLY A 7 -47.96 10.21 -26.94
C GLY A 7 -46.48 10.04 -26.60
N LEU A 8 -45.59 10.74 -27.31
CA LEU A 8 -44.19 10.88 -26.90
C LEU A 8 -44.11 11.71 -25.61
N GLN A 9 -43.71 11.08 -24.52
CA GLN A 9 -43.25 11.78 -23.32
C GLN A 9 -41.77 12.13 -23.51
N ALA A 10 -41.48 13.43 -23.61
CA ALA A 10 -40.11 13.94 -23.52
C ALA A 10 -39.63 13.78 -22.08
N HIS A 11 -38.70 12.86 -21.85
CA HIS A 11 -37.99 12.77 -20.58
C HIS A 11 -37.08 14.00 -20.42
N PRO A 12 -37.14 14.74 -19.30
CA PRO A 12 -36.17 15.78 -19.04
C PRO A 12 -34.80 15.13 -18.86
N LEU A 13 -33.87 15.48 -19.77
CA LEU A 13 -32.44 15.26 -19.61
C LEU A 13 -32.04 15.81 -18.25
N HIS A 14 -31.85 14.92 -17.28
CA HIS A 14 -31.15 15.26 -16.05
C HIS A 14 -29.73 15.60 -16.47
N ALA A 15 -29.41 16.88 -16.50
CA ALA A 15 -28.04 17.33 -16.46
C ALA A 15 -27.42 16.70 -15.21
N GLN A 16 -26.56 15.70 -15.41
CA GLN A 16 -25.67 15.22 -14.37
C GLN A 16 -24.89 16.44 -13.89
N GLY A 17 -25.27 16.96 -12.72
CA GLY A 17 -24.53 18.01 -12.06
C GLY A 17 -23.09 17.53 -11.95
N ALA A 18 -22.16 18.25 -12.57
CA ALA A 18 -20.74 18.06 -12.33
C ALA A 18 -20.56 18.04 -10.81
N LYS A 19 -20.06 16.92 -10.26
CA LYS A 19 -19.61 16.85 -8.87
C LYS A 19 -18.76 18.09 -8.64
N GLU A 20 -19.24 19.03 -7.83
CA GLU A 20 -18.45 20.21 -7.48
C GLU A 20 -17.16 19.70 -6.85
N THR A 21 -16.06 19.85 -7.58
CA THR A 21 -14.73 19.53 -7.06
C THR A 21 -14.47 20.48 -5.89
N ALA A 22 -14.02 19.95 -4.76
CA ALA A 22 -13.63 20.75 -3.61
C ALA A 22 -12.55 21.76 -4.03
N LEU A 23 -12.61 22.99 -3.50
CA LEU A 23 -11.59 24.00 -3.73
C LEU A 23 -10.32 23.65 -2.97
N LEU A 24 -10.46 23.21 -1.72
CA LEU A 24 -9.37 22.87 -0.82
C LEU A 24 -8.95 21.40 -0.96
N ASN A 25 -7.66 21.13 -0.72
CA ASN A 25 -7.20 19.76 -0.52
C ASN A 25 -7.94 19.11 0.68
N PRO A 26 -8.30 17.80 0.62
CA PRO A 26 -9.05 17.12 1.68
C PRO A 26 -8.44 17.15 3.10
N LEU A 27 -7.14 17.44 3.24
CA LEU A 27 -6.51 17.65 4.54
C LEU A 27 -7.05 18.86 5.31
N PHE A 28 -7.54 19.88 4.58
CA PHE A 28 -8.21 21.04 5.15
C PHE A 28 -9.69 20.73 5.36
N GLN A 29 -9.96 20.11 6.50
CA GLN A 29 -11.30 19.67 6.90
C GLN A 29 -11.59 20.07 8.34
N GLN A 30 -12.88 19.99 8.70
CA GLN A 30 -13.34 20.30 10.04
C GLN A 30 -12.59 19.48 11.09
N HIS A 31 -12.38 20.04 12.27
CA HIS A 31 -11.61 19.45 13.38
C HIS A 31 -10.10 19.38 13.14
N GLY A 32 -9.57 19.88 12.02
CA GLY A 32 -8.14 19.91 11.77
C GLY A 32 -7.35 20.86 12.65
N VAL A 33 -6.02 20.69 12.68
CA VAL A 33 -5.09 21.56 13.40
C VAL A 33 -4.01 22.06 12.44
N LEU A 34 -3.87 23.37 12.32
CA LEU A 34 -2.83 24.01 11.53
C LEU A 34 -1.65 24.38 12.43
N GLN A 35 -0.41 24.22 11.94
CA GLN A 35 0.77 24.54 12.74
C GLN A 35 0.89 26.04 13.02
N ARG A 36 1.01 26.39 14.30
CA ARG A 36 1.18 27.76 14.80
C ARG A 36 2.56 28.35 14.51
N ASP A 37 2.65 29.68 14.66
CA ASP A 37 3.89 30.46 14.70
C ASP A 37 4.78 30.35 13.44
N GLN A 38 4.21 29.90 12.33
CA GLN A 38 4.85 29.83 11.01
C GLN A 38 3.83 30.10 9.89
N PRO A 39 4.28 30.53 8.68
CA PRO A 39 3.39 30.71 7.55
C PRO A 39 2.52 29.48 7.26
N ILE A 40 1.21 29.68 7.12
CA ILE A 40 0.24 28.60 6.90
C ILE A 40 0.04 28.43 5.40
N ARG A 41 0.56 27.33 4.86
CA ARG A 41 0.39 26.96 3.45
C ARG A 41 -0.96 26.30 3.23
N ILE A 42 -1.74 26.84 2.29
CA ILE A 42 -3.05 26.29 1.90
C ILE A 42 -3.04 26.04 0.40
N TRP A 43 -3.58 24.90 -0.02
CA TRP A 43 -3.60 24.49 -1.42
C TRP A 43 -4.86 23.72 -1.78
N GLY A 44 -5.08 23.56 -3.08
CA GLY A 44 -6.18 22.77 -3.60
C GLY A 44 -6.30 22.86 -5.12
N ARG A 45 -7.54 22.74 -5.63
CA ARG A 45 -7.83 22.64 -7.06
C ARG A 45 -8.86 23.67 -7.51
N ALA A 46 -8.65 24.28 -8.68
CA ALA A 46 -9.60 25.15 -9.35
C ALA A 46 -9.38 25.09 -10.88
N PRO A 47 -10.37 25.44 -11.72
CA PRO A 47 -10.17 25.52 -13.17
C PRO A 47 -8.91 26.33 -13.52
N PRO A 48 -8.15 25.99 -14.57
CA PRO A 48 -6.90 26.70 -14.89
C PRO A 48 -7.02 28.22 -14.98
N GLY A 49 -6.05 28.95 -14.41
CA GLY A 49 -6.01 30.42 -14.40
C GLY A 49 -7.04 31.11 -13.51
N ARG A 50 -7.88 30.33 -12.80
CA ARG A 50 -8.91 30.84 -11.90
C ARG A 50 -8.27 31.52 -10.69
N GLU A 51 -8.75 32.70 -10.36
CA GLU A 51 -8.37 33.36 -9.11
C GLU A 51 -9.05 32.67 -7.93
N VAL A 52 -8.27 32.36 -6.90
CA VAL A 52 -8.72 31.76 -5.65
C VAL A 52 -8.32 32.67 -4.51
N GLN A 53 -9.27 32.99 -3.64
CA GLN A 53 -9.08 33.78 -2.44
C GLN A 53 -9.30 32.88 -1.23
N VAL A 54 -8.41 32.98 -0.24
CA VAL A 54 -8.50 32.22 1.01
C VAL A 54 -8.42 33.17 2.18
N SER A 55 -9.25 32.94 3.20
CA SER A 55 -9.20 33.66 4.46
C SER A 55 -9.23 32.72 5.66
N LEU A 56 -8.46 33.06 6.69
CA LEU A 56 -8.42 32.40 7.99
C LEU A 56 -8.25 33.48 9.05
N ASP A 57 -9.18 33.56 10.00
CA ASP A 57 -9.12 34.49 11.15
C ASP A 57 -8.81 35.95 10.77
N GLY A 58 -9.46 36.44 9.71
CA GLY A 58 -9.27 37.81 9.20
C GLY A 58 -8.04 38.01 8.30
N ALA A 59 -7.04 37.12 8.35
CA ALA A 59 -5.98 37.08 7.35
C ALA A 59 -6.53 36.63 5.99
N ARG A 60 -6.03 37.24 4.91
CA ARG A 60 -6.50 36.97 3.54
C ARG A 60 -5.32 36.92 2.58
N ALA A 61 -5.39 35.99 1.64
CA ALA A 61 -4.48 35.91 0.51
C ALA A 61 -5.25 35.48 -0.74
N HIS A 62 -4.67 35.72 -1.92
CA HIS A 62 -5.21 35.24 -3.18
C HIS A 62 -4.09 34.73 -4.09
N THR A 63 -4.44 33.85 -5.01
CA THR A 63 -3.53 33.26 -5.99
C THR A 63 -4.31 32.89 -7.24
N ARG A 64 -3.64 32.37 -8.27
CA ARG A 64 -4.28 31.76 -9.43
C ARG A 64 -3.86 30.31 -9.55
N SER A 65 -4.80 29.46 -9.97
CA SER A 65 -4.47 28.08 -10.34
C SER A 65 -3.59 28.03 -11.59
N ASP A 66 -2.69 27.06 -11.61
CA ASP A 66 -1.83 26.77 -12.74
C ASP A 66 -2.60 26.09 -13.89
N GLN A 67 -1.89 25.68 -14.95
CA GLN A 67 -2.47 25.02 -16.11
C GLN A 67 -3.02 23.61 -15.80
N ALA A 68 -2.50 22.96 -14.76
CA ALA A 68 -3.00 21.68 -14.27
C ALA A 68 -4.21 21.83 -13.32
N GLY A 69 -4.55 23.07 -12.94
CA GLY A 69 -5.62 23.41 -12.01
C GLY A 69 -5.21 23.37 -10.55
N ASN A 70 -3.92 23.23 -10.22
CA ASN A 70 -3.41 23.32 -8.86
C ASN A 70 -3.27 24.77 -8.43
N TRP A 71 -3.57 25.08 -7.19
CA TRP A 71 -3.26 26.38 -6.60
C TRP A 71 -2.70 26.22 -5.20
N GLU A 72 -1.84 27.15 -4.82
CA GLU A 72 -1.26 27.23 -3.48
C GLU A 72 -1.05 28.69 -3.11
N LEU A 73 -1.20 29.00 -1.82
CA LEU A 73 -0.84 30.29 -1.24
C LEU A 73 -0.35 30.11 0.21
N GLN A 74 0.16 31.20 0.79
CA GLN A 74 0.54 31.25 2.20
C GLN A 74 -0.22 32.36 2.90
N LEU A 75 -0.72 32.06 4.09
CA LEU A 75 -1.25 33.02 5.05
C LEU A 75 -0.19 33.30 6.12
N PRO A 76 -0.21 34.47 6.79
CA PRO A 76 0.61 34.72 7.96
C PRO A 76 0.43 33.65 9.03
N GLY A 77 1.47 33.40 9.82
CA GLY A 77 1.37 32.52 10.98
C GLY A 77 0.42 33.10 12.03
N LEU A 78 -0.32 32.21 12.68
CA LEU A 78 -1.23 32.53 13.78
C LEU A 78 -0.68 31.94 15.08
N ALA A 79 -0.97 32.62 16.19
CA ALA A 79 -0.72 32.08 17.52
C ALA A 79 -1.65 30.88 17.79
N ALA A 80 -1.30 30.07 18.80
CA ALA A 80 -2.14 28.95 19.23
C ALA A 80 -3.56 29.42 19.63
N GLY A 81 -4.59 28.67 19.22
CA GLY A 81 -5.97 29.02 19.54
C GLY A 81 -7.01 28.40 18.61
N GLY A 82 -8.19 29.01 18.61
CA GLY A 82 -9.35 28.58 17.83
C GLY A 82 -10.58 28.26 18.70
N PRO A 83 -11.66 27.76 18.10
CA PRO A 83 -11.77 27.38 16.70
C PRO A 83 -11.81 28.57 15.73
N HIS A 84 -11.14 28.42 14.59
CA HIS A 84 -11.15 29.37 13.48
C HIS A 84 -11.99 28.84 12.31
N LEU A 85 -12.37 29.75 11.42
CA LEU A 85 -13.06 29.46 10.16
C LEU A 85 -12.12 29.71 8.98
N LEU A 86 -11.81 28.67 8.21
CA LEU A 86 -11.14 28.78 6.91
C LEU A 86 -12.20 28.89 5.81
N VAL A 87 -12.04 29.86 4.91
CA VAL A 87 -12.92 30.04 3.75
C VAL A 87 -12.06 30.16 2.50
N ALA A 88 -12.36 29.34 1.49
CA ALA A 88 -11.80 29.46 0.14
C ALA A 88 -12.91 29.80 -0.85
N SER A 89 -12.65 30.72 -1.78
CA SER A 89 -13.60 31.11 -2.82
C SER A 89 -12.88 31.32 -4.15
N ASP A 90 -13.51 30.90 -5.25
CA ASP A 90 -13.03 31.14 -6.61
C ASP A 90 -13.93 32.11 -7.40
N GLY A 91 -14.76 32.87 -6.68
CA GLY A 91 -15.77 33.78 -7.24
C GLY A 91 -17.06 33.10 -7.73
N VAL A 92 -17.06 31.76 -7.88
CA VAL A 92 -18.24 30.97 -8.24
C VAL A 92 -18.62 30.03 -7.09
N ARG A 93 -17.63 29.30 -6.58
CA ARG A 93 -17.74 28.37 -5.46
C ARG A 93 -17.17 29.03 -4.21
N THR A 94 -17.76 28.69 -3.06
CA THR A 94 -17.22 29.03 -1.75
C THR A 94 -17.25 27.79 -0.87
N GLN A 95 -16.11 27.42 -0.30
CA GLN A 95 -15.94 26.30 0.62
C GLN A 95 -15.51 26.83 1.98
N SER A 96 -16.28 26.48 3.02
CA SER A 96 -16.05 26.88 4.40
C SER A 96 -15.70 25.67 5.25
N VAL A 97 -14.65 25.77 6.05
CA VAL A 97 -14.16 24.73 6.95
C VAL A 97 -14.11 25.30 8.38
N PRO A 98 -15.13 25.01 9.21
CA PRO A 98 -15.16 25.47 10.60
C PRO A 98 -14.34 24.55 11.51
N ASP A 99 -14.24 24.92 12.81
CA ASP A 99 -13.60 24.12 13.86
C ASP A 99 -12.16 23.69 13.51
N LEU A 100 -11.38 24.64 12.99
CA LEU A 100 -9.94 24.49 12.85
C LEU A 100 -9.24 25.07 14.07
N LEU A 101 -8.32 24.31 14.65
CA LEU A 101 -7.43 24.83 15.68
C LEU A 101 -6.11 25.27 15.04
N VAL A 102 -5.42 26.19 15.69
CA VAL A 102 -4.02 26.51 15.42
C VAL A 102 -3.20 26.05 16.62
N GLY A 103 -2.17 25.25 16.40
CA GLY A 103 -1.49 24.53 17.47
C GLY A 103 -0.20 23.82 17.04
N ASP A 104 0.25 22.84 17.81
CA ASP A 104 1.41 22.01 17.49
C ASP A 104 0.97 20.71 16.80
N VAL A 105 1.43 20.49 15.58
CA VAL A 105 1.06 19.33 14.75
C VAL A 105 2.20 18.31 14.74
N TRP A 106 1.92 17.08 15.13
CA TRP A 106 2.90 16.01 15.24
C TRP A 106 2.58 14.89 14.25
N LEU A 107 3.59 14.47 13.49
CA LEU A 107 3.53 13.25 12.69
C LEU A 107 4.12 12.09 13.50
N CYS A 108 3.29 11.12 13.83
CA CYS A 108 3.64 9.88 14.48
C CYS A 108 3.72 8.76 13.43
N SER A 109 4.90 8.22 13.18
CA SER A 109 5.13 7.28 12.08
C SER A 109 6.12 6.18 12.43
N GLY A 110 6.23 5.21 11.53
CA GLY A 110 7.05 4.01 11.68
C GLY A 110 6.22 2.74 11.84
N GLN A 111 6.75 1.78 12.59
CA GLN A 111 6.25 0.40 12.59
C GLN A 111 5.82 -0.10 13.98
N SER A 112 5.21 -1.29 14.00
CA SER A 112 4.84 -2.11 15.17
C SER A 112 4.28 -1.32 16.36
N ASN A 113 5.13 -0.86 17.30
CA ASN A 113 4.65 -0.15 18.50
C ASN A 113 4.06 1.24 18.21
N MET A 114 4.45 1.90 17.11
CA MET A 114 3.74 3.13 16.71
C MET A 114 2.30 2.82 16.31
N GLU A 115 2.05 1.65 15.71
CA GLU A 115 0.72 1.22 15.28
C GLU A 115 -0.10 0.62 16.44
N LEU A 116 0.52 0.30 17.57
CA LEU A 116 -0.18 -0.33 18.69
C LEU A 116 -1.36 0.54 19.15
N PRO A 117 -2.61 0.06 19.04
CA PRO A 117 -3.78 0.86 19.38
C PRO A 117 -3.95 0.98 20.90
N VAL A 118 -4.57 2.07 21.36
CA VAL A 118 -4.84 2.32 22.79
C VAL A 118 -5.54 1.15 23.46
N TRP A 119 -6.50 0.49 22.81
CA TRP A 119 -7.22 -0.64 23.42
C TRP A 119 -6.33 -1.85 23.77
N ARG A 120 -5.13 -1.95 23.19
CA ARG A 120 -4.13 -2.99 23.49
C ARG A 120 -3.08 -2.54 24.51
N ALA A 121 -3.12 -1.29 24.98
CA ALA A 121 -2.23 -0.79 26.01
C ALA A 121 -2.67 -1.24 27.42
N LEU A 122 -1.74 -1.28 28.37
CA LEU A 122 -1.97 -1.81 29.72
C LEU A 122 -3.04 -1.03 30.53
N ASP A 123 -3.30 0.24 30.21
CA ASP A 123 -4.24 1.11 30.93
C ASP A 123 -5.46 1.51 30.07
N ALA A 124 -5.77 0.72 29.03
CA ALA A 124 -6.78 1.05 28.04
C ALA A 124 -8.15 1.43 28.64
N GLU A 125 -8.62 0.68 29.66
CA GLU A 125 -9.95 0.91 30.24
C GLU A 125 -10.07 2.31 30.88
N SER A 126 -9.05 2.72 31.63
CA SER A 126 -9.01 4.04 32.28
C SER A 126 -8.97 5.17 31.25
N GLU A 127 -8.14 5.01 30.22
CA GLU A 127 -7.97 6.01 29.17
C GLU A 127 -9.22 6.21 28.32
N LEU A 128 -9.90 5.12 27.97
CA LEU A 128 -11.13 5.18 27.19
C LEU A 128 -12.30 5.72 28.01
N ALA A 129 -12.36 5.40 29.32
CA ALA A 129 -13.36 5.96 30.22
C ALA A 129 -13.21 7.48 30.41
N ASN A 130 -11.98 7.99 30.30
CA ASN A 130 -11.64 9.40 30.51
C ASN A 130 -11.19 10.10 29.22
N ALA A 131 -11.61 9.61 28.04
CA ALA A 131 -11.22 10.13 26.74
C ALA A 131 -11.84 11.51 26.47
N GLN A 132 -11.35 12.54 27.17
CA GLN A 132 -11.72 13.93 26.97
C GLN A 132 -10.47 14.79 26.86
N ALA A 133 -10.18 15.21 25.65
CA ALA A 133 -9.08 16.14 25.35
C ALA A 133 -9.58 17.19 24.35
N PRO A 134 -10.23 18.26 24.82
CA PRO A 134 -10.96 19.19 23.96
C PRO A 134 -10.09 19.94 22.94
N THR A 135 -8.78 19.99 23.18
CA THR A 135 -7.79 20.66 22.32
C THR A 135 -6.86 19.68 21.58
N LEU A 136 -7.10 18.36 21.71
CA LEU A 136 -6.45 17.34 20.88
C LEU A 136 -7.33 16.95 19.68
N ARG A 137 -6.70 16.66 18.56
CA ARG A 137 -7.34 16.18 17.34
C ARG A 137 -6.53 15.04 16.74
N LEU A 138 -7.23 14.02 16.27
CA LEU A 138 -6.65 12.78 15.77
C LEU A 138 -6.88 12.67 14.26
N LEU A 139 -5.86 12.29 13.51
CA LEU A 139 -5.98 11.88 12.12
C LEU A 139 -5.19 10.61 11.91
N THR A 140 -5.87 9.52 11.63
CA THR A 140 -5.24 8.25 11.23
C THR A 140 -5.16 8.20 9.71
N VAL A 141 -3.94 8.03 9.19
CA VAL A 141 -3.69 7.84 7.77
C VAL A 141 -4.05 6.40 7.39
N PRO A 142 -4.94 6.18 6.41
CA PRO A 142 -5.24 4.85 5.93
C PRO A 142 -4.00 4.18 5.33
N LYS A 143 -3.83 2.90 5.64
CA LYS A 143 -2.77 2.06 5.06
C LYS A 143 -2.92 1.99 3.56
N SER A 144 -1.97 2.57 2.84
CA SER A 144 -1.94 2.55 1.38
C SER A 144 -0.50 2.58 0.91
N ALA A 145 -0.11 1.58 0.14
CA ALA A 145 1.17 1.57 -0.55
C ALA A 145 0.98 1.99 -2.01
N SER A 146 1.95 2.70 -2.57
CA SER A 146 1.92 3.11 -3.96
C SER A 146 3.32 3.08 -4.59
N PRO A 147 3.48 2.61 -5.84
CA PRO A 147 4.77 2.67 -6.52
C PRO A 147 5.16 4.09 -6.93
N VAL A 148 4.23 5.05 -6.86
CA VAL A 148 4.45 6.48 -7.14
C VAL A 148 3.80 7.37 -6.09
N PRO A 149 4.37 8.55 -5.76
CA PRO A 149 3.72 9.50 -4.87
C PRO A 149 2.30 9.82 -5.33
N VAL A 150 1.33 9.74 -4.41
CA VAL A 150 -0.04 10.16 -4.67
C VAL A 150 -0.32 11.52 -4.01
N GLU A 151 -1.12 12.36 -4.65
CA GLU A 151 -1.40 13.72 -4.16
C GLU A 151 -2.48 13.77 -3.07
N VAL A 152 -3.35 12.76 -3.04
CA VAL A 152 -4.47 12.62 -2.10
C VAL A 152 -4.60 11.17 -1.66
N PHE A 153 -5.02 10.95 -0.42
CA PHE A 153 -5.27 9.60 0.07
C PHE A 153 -6.39 8.91 -0.72
N PRO A 154 -6.17 7.68 -1.24
CA PRO A 154 -7.21 6.92 -1.94
C PRO A 154 -8.44 6.66 -1.06
N VAL A 155 -8.20 6.42 0.23
CA VAL A 155 -9.23 6.36 1.27
C VAL A 155 -9.13 7.66 2.07
N PRO A 156 -10.23 8.43 2.23
CA PRO A 156 -10.16 9.72 2.93
C PRO A 156 -9.75 9.57 4.42
N ALA A 157 -8.64 10.17 4.81
CA ALA A 157 -8.28 10.37 6.22
C ALA A 157 -9.13 11.49 6.81
N ARG A 158 -9.56 11.36 8.07
CA ARG A 158 -10.44 12.33 8.74
C ARG A 158 -9.83 12.84 10.04
N TRP A 159 -9.83 14.16 10.21
CA TRP A 159 -9.59 14.78 11.52
C TRP A 159 -10.79 14.54 12.42
N GLN A 160 -10.54 14.12 13.65
CA GLN A 160 -11.56 13.75 14.62
C GLN A 160 -11.24 14.35 15.99
N LYS A 161 -12.29 14.62 16.78
CA LYS A 161 -12.14 14.94 18.21
C LYS A 161 -11.78 13.66 18.96
N VAL A 162 -11.12 13.83 20.11
CA VAL A 162 -10.87 12.72 21.02
C VAL A 162 -12.17 12.37 21.75
N ASP A 163 -12.59 11.12 21.60
CA ASP A 163 -13.58 10.43 22.41
C ASP A 163 -13.20 8.94 22.54
N ALA A 164 -13.99 8.16 23.26
CA ALA A 164 -13.68 6.75 23.50
C ALA A 164 -13.65 5.90 22.21
N GLU A 165 -14.41 6.25 21.17
CA GLU A 165 -14.46 5.51 19.92
C GLU A 165 -13.24 5.86 19.06
N THR A 166 -12.98 7.16 18.86
CA THR A 166 -11.87 7.62 18.02
C THR A 166 -10.50 7.31 18.62
N LEU A 167 -10.39 7.32 19.96
CA LEU A 167 -9.15 7.02 20.67
C LEU A 167 -8.83 5.52 20.66
N ARG A 168 -9.86 4.66 20.67
CA ARG A 168 -9.72 3.21 20.84
C ARG A 168 -8.68 2.61 19.91
N ASP A 169 -8.79 2.91 18.63
CA ASP A 169 -7.96 2.36 17.56
C ASP A 169 -6.80 3.28 17.14
N PHE A 170 -6.63 4.42 17.81
CA PHE A 170 -5.52 5.35 17.55
C PHE A 170 -4.21 4.85 18.18
N SER A 171 -3.07 5.25 17.60
CA SER A 171 -1.73 4.98 18.16
C SER A 171 -1.62 5.37 19.63
N ALA A 172 -1.37 4.37 20.49
CA ALA A 172 -1.16 4.56 21.92
C ALA A 172 0.08 5.41 22.21
N ALA A 173 1.18 5.15 21.50
CA ALA A 173 2.42 5.89 21.65
C ALA A 173 2.24 7.37 21.31
N CYS A 174 1.56 7.66 20.21
CA CYS A 174 1.29 9.03 19.77
C CYS A 174 0.37 9.79 20.75
N PHE A 175 -0.72 9.14 21.19
CA PHE A 175 -1.65 9.74 22.14
C PHE A 175 -1.01 10.02 23.51
N TYR A 176 -0.33 9.03 24.10
CA TYR A 176 0.28 9.22 25.42
C TYR A 176 1.38 10.27 25.42
N PHE A 177 2.16 10.36 24.34
CA PHE A 177 3.10 11.48 24.17
C PHE A 177 2.39 12.83 24.28
N ALA A 178 1.34 13.05 23.49
CA ALA A 178 0.64 14.33 23.44
C ALA A 178 -0.07 14.64 24.76
N ARG A 179 -0.69 13.64 25.38
CA ARG A 179 -1.36 13.74 26.68
C ARG A 179 -0.38 14.16 27.78
N GLU A 180 0.79 13.54 27.84
CA GLU A 180 1.82 13.91 28.82
C GLU A 180 2.40 15.31 28.52
N LEU A 181 2.64 15.63 27.25
CA LEU A 181 3.16 16.93 26.84
C LEU A 181 2.19 18.07 27.21
N GLN A 182 0.88 17.88 27.02
CA GLN A 182 -0.15 18.89 27.33
C GLN A 182 -0.20 19.28 28.81
N LYS A 183 0.32 18.47 29.74
CA LYS A 183 0.43 18.84 31.16
C LYS A 183 1.36 20.03 31.40
N SER A 184 2.29 20.28 30.48
CA SER A 184 3.28 21.36 30.56
C SER A 184 3.21 22.36 29.40
N VAL A 185 2.56 21.99 28.30
CA VAL A 185 2.41 22.82 27.10
C VAL A 185 0.92 22.97 26.79
N ASP A 186 0.33 24.08 27.25
CA ASP A 186 -1.09 24.40 27.06
C ASP A 186 -1.36 24.98 25.65
N VAL A 187 -1.30 24.10 24.65
CA VAL A 187 -1.48 24.43 23.22
C VAL A 187 -2.35 23.35 22.57
N PRO A 188 -3.26 23.69 21.63
CA PRO A 188 -3.94 22.68 20.82
C PRO A 188 -2.95 21.79 20.08
N MET A 189 -3.23 20.49 19.98
CA MET A 189 -2.34 19.59 19.23
C MET A 189 -3.11 18.73 18.23
N GLY A 190 -2.53 18.62 17.03
CA GLY A 190 -2.98 17.70 16.00
C GLY A 190 -2.03 16.52 15.92
N LEU A 191 -2.57 15.30 16.01
CA LEU A 191 -1.81 14.06 15.97
C LEU A 191 -2.13 13.32 14.67
N ILE A 192 -1.13 13.20 13.80
CA ILE A 192 -1.22 12.44 12.55
C ILE A 192 -0.56 11.08 12.80
N ASP A 193 -1.34 10.01 12.83
CA ASP A 193 -0.84 8.64 12.90
C ASP A 193 -0.71 8.07 11.48
N ALA A 194 0.54 7.92 11.02
CA ALA A 194 0.90 7.29 9.76
C ALA A 194 1.85 6.12 10.03
N SER A 195 1.30 5.02 10.54
CA SER A 195 2.08 3.85 10.96
C SER A 195 1.62 2.56 10.27
N TRP A 196 2.56 1.61 10.12
CA TRP A 196 2.26 0.27 9.59
C TRP A 196 3.22 -0.77 10.17
N GLY A 197 2.67 -1.75 10.89
CA GLY A 197 3.37 -2.91 11.45
C GLY A 197 4.21 -3.69 10.44
N GLY A 198 5.39 -4.16 10.86
CA GLY A 198 6.28 -4.98 10.04
C GLY A 198 7.03 -4.19 8.96
N SER A 199 6.80 -2.88 8.85
CA SER A 199 7.46 -2.07 7.82
C SER A 199 8.96 -1.88 8.06
N ARG A 200 9.69 -1.80 6.95
CA ARG A 200 11.11 -1.50 6.89
C ARG A 200 11.30 -0.02 6.57
N ILE A 201 12.38 0.58 7.08
CA ILE A 201 12.61 2.03 6.98
C ILE A 201 12.61 2.53 5.54
N GLN A 202 13.17 1.77 4.58
CA GLN A 202 13.24 2.21 3.19
C GLN A 202 11.87 2.35 2.52
N ALA A 203 10.81 1.73 3.04
CA ALA A 203 9.46 1.94 2.50
C ALA A 203 8.94 3.36 2.79
N TRP A 204 9.45 4.02 3.83
CA TRP A 204 9.03 5.33 4.31
C TRP A 204 9.88 6.50 3.83
N ILE A 205 10.98 6.22 3.13
CA ILE A 205 11.89 7.22 2.58
C ILE A 205 11.51 7.48 1.12
N ASP A 206 11.49 8.74 0.70
CA ASP A 206 11.24 9.10 -0.70
C ASP A 206 12.34 8.58 -1.64
N ALA A 207 12.02 8.47 -2.93
CA ALA A 207 12.93 7.88 -3.90
C ALA A 207 14.23 8.70 -4.06
N GLU A 208 14.15 10.03 -4.03
CA GLU A 208 15.30 10.93 -4.19
C GLU A 208 16.31 10.74 -3.05
N ALA A 209 15.83 10.64 -1.81
CA ALA A 209 16.68 10.35 -0.66
C ALA A 209 17.30 8.94 -0.73
N LEU A 210 16.56 7.92 -1.19
CA LEU A 210 17.10 6.55 -1.35
C LEU A 210 18.11 6.41 -2.50
N GLU A 211 18.05 7.24 -3.55
CA GLU A 211 19.01 7.19 -4.67
C GLU A 211 20.46 7.44 -4.24
N SER A 212 20.65 8.12 -3.11
CA SER A 212 21.95 8.36 -2.48
C SER A 212 22.63 7.06 -2.01
N GLU A 213 21.87 5.98 -1.83
CA GLU A 213 22.33 4.68 -1.37
C GLU A 213 22.38 3.68 -2.56
N PRO A 214 23.58 3.32 -3.08
CA PRO A 214 23.70 2.51 -4.29
C PRO A 214 22.92 1.19 -4.28
N ARG A 215 22.77 0.58 -3.10
CA ARG A 215 22.05 -0.70 -2.91
C ARG A 215 20.56 -0.63 -3.26
N TYR A 216 19.95 0.55 -3.32
CA TYR A 216 18.53 0.70 -3.65
C TYR A 216 18.27 1.09 -5.10
N ARG A 217 19.29 1.43 -5.89
CA ARG A 217 19.12 1.95 -7.25
C ARG A 217 18.37 0.98 -8.17
N GLU A 218 18.76 -0.29 -8.19
CA GLU A 218 18.08 -1.30 -9.00
C GLU A 218 16.61 -1.46 -8.59
N SER A 219 16.34 -1.55 -7.28
CA SER A 219 14.97 -1.64 -6.77
C SER A 219 14.12 -0.42 -7.11
N LEU A 220 14.69 0.79 -7.03
CA LEU A 220 14.00 2.04 -7.41
C LEU A 220 13.70 2.09 -8.91
N GLU A 221 14.66 1.68 -9.76
CA GLU A 221 14.44 1.58 -11.20
C GLU A 221 13.34 0.57 -11.54
N VAL A 222 13.36 -0.59 -10.88
CA VAL A 222 12.32 -1.63 -11.04
C VAL A 222 10.96 -1.11 -10.56
N LEU A 223 10.90 -0.38 -9.44
CA LEU A 223 9.66 0.22 -8.96
C LEU A 223 9.10 1.26 -9.94
N ALA A 224 9.97 2.09 -10.52
CA ALA A 224 9.58 3.08 -11.52
C ALA A 224 9.02 2.42 -12.79
N VAL A 225 9.55 1.27 -13.20
CA VAL A 225 8.97 0.44 -14.27
C VAL A 225 7.64 -0.13 -13.82
N TYR A 226 7.54 -0.66 -12.59
CA TYR A 226 6.32 -1.29 -12.07
C TYR A 226 5.12 -0.35 -12.08
N ALA A 227 5.35 0.95 -11.81
CA ALA A 227 4.32 1.98 -11.89
C ALA A 227 3.65 2.13 -13.27
N ARG A 228 4.32 1.69 -14.34
CA ARG A 228 3.87 1.86 -15.74
C ARG A 228 3.55 0.53 -16.40
N ASP A 229 4.37 -0.48 -16.12
CA ASP A 229 4.30 -1.83 -16.67
C ASP A 229 4.71 -2.86 -15.60
N PRO A 230 3.75 -3.34 -14.80
CA PRO A 230 3.99 -4.34 -13.76
C PRO A 230 4.63 -5.63 -14.29
N LEU A 231 4.33 -6.04 -15.53
CA LEU A 231 4.89 -7.27 -16.08
C LEU A 231 6.34 -7.08 -16.49
N ALA A 232 6.69 -5.96 -17.13
CA ALA A 232 8.09 -5.66 -17.42
C ALA A 232 8.93 -5.58 -16.14
N ALA A 233 8.38 -4.99 -15.08
CA ALA A 233 9.03 -4.97 -13.77
C ALA A 233 9.16 -6.37 -13.16
N ALA A 234 8.12 -7.20 -13.23
CA ALA A 234 8.18 -8.59 -12.77
C ALA A 234 9.23 -9.41 -13.52
N ARG A 235 9.37 -9.21 -14.83
CA ARG A 235 10.43 -9.84 -15.65
C ARG A 235 11.82 -9.43 -15.20
N ARG A 236 12.06 -8.11 -15.10
CA ARG A 236 13.34 -7.57 -14.66
C ARG A 236 13.69 -8.03 -13.25
N TRP A 237 12.72 -8.00 -12.34
CA TRP A 237 12.92 -8.49 -10.97
C TRP A 237 13.15 -10.00 -10.93
N GLY A 238 12.48 -10.76 -11.79
CA GLY A 238 12.68 -12.21 -11.93
C GLY A 238 14.09 -12.57 -12.35
N GLU A 239 14.74 -11.75 -13.18
CA GLU A 239 16.15 -11.92 -13.54
C GLU A 239 17.07 -11.66 -12.34
N ALA A 240 16.84 -10.58 -11.59
CA ALA A 240 17.60 -10.27 -10.37
C ALA A 240 17.42 -11.37 -9.30
N TRP A 241 16.18 -11.81 -9.09
CA TRP A 241 15.83 -12.89 -8.17
C TRP A 241 16.47 -14.22 -8.59
N ALA A 242 16.43 -14.56 -9.88
CA ALA A 242 17.09 -15.74 -10.42
C ALA A 242 18.63 -15.69 -10.25
N GLY A 243 19.22 -14.51 -10.47
CA GLY A 243 20.64 -14.29 -10.25
C GLY A 243 21.04 -14.46 -8.78
N TRP A 244 20.20 -14.01 -7.84
CA TRP A 244 20.36 -14.27 -6.42
C TRP A 244 20.26 -15.78 -6.11
N TRP A 245 19.24 -16.47 -6.63
CA TRP A 245 19.05 -17.90 -6.39
C TRP A 245 20.28 -18.73 -6.82
N GLN A 246 20.87 -18.41 -7.97
CA GLN A 246 22.04 -19.12 -8.50
C GLN A 246 23.33 -18.87 -7.69
N GLN A 247 23.39 -17.76 -6.96
CA GLN A 247 24.55 -17.38 -6.13
C GLN A 247 24.38 -17.81 -4.66
N ARG A 248 23.17 -18.24 -4.26
CA ARG A 248 22.87 -18.65 -2.90
C ARG A 248 23.65 -19.91 -2.52
N ALA A 249 24.23 -19.91 -1.33
CA ALA A 249 24.94 -21.07 -0.79
C ALA A 249 24.00 -22.30 -0.75
N GLY A 250 24.52 -23.45 -1.14
CA GLY A 250 23.76 -24.71 -1.20
C GLY A 250 23.02 -24.96 -2.53
N ASN A 251 22.89 -23.95 -3.40
CA ASN A 251 22.28 -24.13 -4.72
C ASN A 251 23.34 -24.48 -5.78
N ALA A 252 23.00 -25.39 -6.70
CA ALA A 252 23.82 -25.63 -7.88
C ALA A 252 23.71 -24.44 -8.86
N ALA A 253 24.82 -24.06 -9.50
CA ALA A 253 24.86 -22.88 -10.38
C ALA A 253 23.91 -22.99 -11.61
N ASP A 254 23.58 -24.21 -12.01
CA ASP A 254 22.65 -24.52 -13.09
C ASP A 254 21.22 -24.85 -12.60
N ASP A 255 20.96 -24.80 -11.29
CA ASP A 255 19.61 -25.01 -10.75
C ASP A 255 18.70 -23.84 -11.14
N ARG A 256 17.76 -24.11 -12.06
CA ARG A 256 16.84 -23.14 -12.65
C ARG A 256 15.40 -23.63 -12.55
N PRO A 257 14.79 -23.69 -11.36
CA PRO A 257 13.48 -24.32 -11.16
C PRO A 257 12.38 -23.68 -12.01
N TRP A 258 12.46 -22.36 -12.19
CA TRP A 258 11.55 -21.58 -13.03
C TRP A 258 11.58 -21.98 -14.50
N SER A 259 12.69 -22.51 -15.01
CA SER A 259 12.80 -22.99 -16.40
C SER A 259 12.05 -24.31 -16.64
N GLY A 260 11.62 -24.97 -15.56
CA GLY A 260 11.02 -26.28 -15.63
C GLY A 260 12.02 -27.42 -15.86
N SER A 261 13.32 -27.15 -15.80
CA SER A 261 14.32 -28.22 -15.70
C SER A 261 14.07 -29.04 -14.45
N ASP A 262 14.25 -30.36 -14.56
CA ASP A 262 14.41 -31.18 -13.36
C ASP A 262 15.71 -30.75 -12.65
N ALA A 263 15.71 -30.81 -11.33
CA ALA A 263 16.88 -30.46 -10.53
C ALA A 263 18.04 -31.42 -10.90
N PRO A 264 19.33 -31.01 -10.79
CA PRO A 264 20.46 -31.92 -10.99
C PRO A 264 20.40 -33.19 -10.11
N ASP A 265 19.71 -33.12 -8.96
CA ASP A 265 19.44 -34.20 -8.01
C ASP A 265 18.00 -34.77 -8.07
N GLY A 266 17.13 -34.19 -8.89
CA GLY A 266 15.95 -34.86 -9.46
C GLY A 266 14.66 -34.99 -8.65
N THR A 267 14.45 -34.41 -7.45
CA THR A 267 13.26 -34.81 -6.65
C THR A 267 12.16 -33.75 -6.54
N TRP A 268 11.50 -33.44 -7.67
CA TRP A 268 10.12 -32.94 -7.59
C TRP A 268 9.20 -34.07 -7.10
N ARG A 269 8.44 -33.82 -6.03
CA ARG A 269 7.52 -34.78 -5.43
C ARG A 269 6.07 -34.38 -5.72
N ALA A 270 5.16 -35.34 -5.76
CA ALA A 270 3.74 -35.01 -5.84
C ALA A 270 3.30 -34.27 -4.57
N ALA A 271 2.64 -33.13 -4.73
CA ALA A 271 1.99 -32.43 -3.62
C ALA A 271 0.62 -33.07 -3.33
N PRO A 272 0.10 -32.96 -2.11
CA PRO A 272 -1.27 -33.39 -1.81
C PRO A 272 -2.29 -32.58 -2.64
N ALA A 273 -3.45 -33.18 -2.90
CA ALA A 273 -4.53 -32.54 -3.66
C ALA A 273 -5.08 -31.29 -2.95
N GLU A 274 -5.12 -31.33 -1.61
CA GLU A 274 -5.33 -30.16 -0.77
C GLU A 274 -3.96 -29.63 -0.37
N LEU A 275 -3.57 -28.47 -0.93
CA LEU A 275 -2.30 -27.83 -0.60
C LEU A 275 -2.34 -27.35 0.86
N GLY A 276 -2.90 -26.18 1.17
CA GLY A 276 -2.91 -25.68 2.56
C GLY A 276 -1.50 -25.59 3.16
N PRO A 277 -1.38 -25.57 4.51
CA PRO A 277 -0.09 -25.58 5.21
C PRO A 277 0.69 -26.86 4.97
N TRP A 278 1.94 -26.74 4.56
CA TRP A 278 2.79 -27.92 4.29
C TRP A 278 3.18 -28.69 5.55
N GLU A 279 3.07 -28.05 6.72
CA GLU A 279 3.24 -28.65 8.03
C GLU A 279 2.19 -29.75 8.29
N HIS A 280 1.05 -29.68 7.58
CA HIS A 280 -0.06 -30.63 7.70
C HIS A 280 -0.01 -31.76 6.66
N TRP A 281 1.00 -31.80 5.79
CA TRP A 281 1.09 -32.80 4.71
C TRP A 281 1.52 -34.20 5.17
N ASN A 282 1.84 -34.36 6.46
CA ASN A 282 2.44 -35.59 7.00
C ASN A 282 3.76 -35.96 6.28
N GLU A 283 4.47 -34.96 5.75
CA GLU A 283 5.84 -35.07 5.23
C GLU A 283 6.81 -34.69 6.37
N PRO A 284 7.63 -35.63 6.89
CA PRO A 284 8.51 -35.35 8.03
C PRO A 284 9.48 -34.18 7.80
N ALA A 285 9.92 -33.97 6.57
CA ALA A 285 10.81 -32.86 6.22
C ALA A 285 10.15 -31.48 6.30
N LEU A 286 8.81 -31.41 6.31
CA LEU A 286 8.04 -30.16 6.29
C LEU A 286 7.28 -29.89 7.59
N ALA A 287 7.23 -30.83 8.54
CA ALA A 287 6.43 -30.72 9.76
C ALA A 287 6.76 -29.50 10.65
N HIS A 288 7.98 -28.99 10.56
CA HIS A 288 8.48 -27.83 11.32
C HIS A 288 9.37 -26.92 10.45
N PHE A 289 9.15 -26.93 9.14
CA PHE A 289 10.06 -26.27 8.19
C PHE A 289 9.62 -24.84 7.91
N ASN A 290 10.48 -23.88 8.24
CA ASN A 290 10.40 -22.52 7.74
C ASN A 290 11.46 -22.36 6.65
N GLY A 291 11.05 -21.90 5.48
CA GLY A 291 11.95 -21.69 4.36
C GLY A 291 11.20 -21.57 3.04
N MET A 292 11.92 -21.79 1.94
CA MET A 292 11.33 -21.74 0.61
C MET A 292 10.90 -23.12 0.14
N VAL A 293 9.70 -23.21 -0.42
CA VAL A 293 9.22 -24.38 -1.16
C VAL A 293 8.89 -23.95 -2.59
N TRP A 294 9.43 -24.69 -3.53
CA TRP A 294 9.10 -24.57 -4.94
C TRP A 294 7.88 -25.43 -5.27
N PHE A 295 6.99 -24.89 -6.08
CA PHE A 295 5.81 -25.56 -6.61
C PHE A 295 5.83 -25.49 -8.13
N ARG A 296 5.35 -26.54 -8.80
CA ARG A 296 5.08 -26.50 -10.24
C ARG A 296 3.80 -27.24 -10.57
N THR A 297 3.12 -26.76 -11.60
CA THR A 297 1.95 -27.41 -12.21
C THR A 297 1.92 -27.09 -13.71
N GLY A 298 1.02 -27.72 -14.45
CA GLY A 298 0.81 -27.46 -15.87
C GLY A 298 -0.67 -27.40 -16.24
N PHE A 299 -0.94 -26.92 -17.44
CA PHE A 299 -2.29 -26.89 -18.03
C PHE A 299 -2.18 -26.86 -19.56
N GLU A 300 -3.22 -27.32 -20.24
CA GLU A 300 -3.29 -27.39 -21.70
C GLU A 300 -4.22 -26.29 -22.23
N LEU A 301 -3.86 -25.67 -23.36
CA LEU A 301 -4.69 -24.67 -24.04
C LEU A 301 -4.95 -25.05 -25.49
N THR A 302 -6.15 -24.77 -25.98
CA THR A 302 -6.42 -24.79 -27.43
C THR A 302 -5.71 -23.62 -28.13
N PRO A 303 -5.55 -23.66 -29.48
CA PRO A 303 -4.98 -22.54 -30.24
C PRO A 303 -5.72 -21.21 -29.99
N GLU A 304 -7.04 -21.25 -29.83
CA GLU A 304 -7.88 -20.08 -29.58
C GLU A 304 -7.63 -19.52 -28.19
N GLN A 305 -7.56 -20.38 -27.17
CA GLN A 305 -7.31 -19.97 -25.78
C GLN A 305 -5.91 -19.36 -25.62
N ALA A 306 -4.90 -19.95 -26.26
CA ALA A 306 -3.51 -19.50 -26.16
C ALA A 306 -3.25 -18.08 -26.71
N ARG A 307 -4.14 -17.57 -27.57
CA ARG A 307 -4.03 -16.20 -28.13
C ARG A 307 -4.62 -15.13 -27.21
N GLN A 308 -5.41 -15.52 -26.21
CA GLN A 308 -6.08 -14.58 -25.32
C GLN A 308 -5.10 -14.00 -24.30
N GLU A 309 -5.42 -12.80 -23.81
CA GLU A 309 -4.94 -12.37 -22.50
C GLU A 309 -5.59 -13.24 -21.42
N ALA A 310 -4.92 -13.34 -20.27
CA ALA A 310 -5.43 -14.11 -19.15
C ALA A 310 -5.02 -13.52 -17.81
N VAL A 311 -5.60 -14.04 -16.74
CA VAL A 311 -5.19 -13.81 -15.36
C VAL A 311 -4.91 -15.16 -14.72
N LEU A 312 -3.68 -15.36 -14.26
CA LEU A 312 -3.35 -16.47 -13.37
C LEU A 312 -3.85 -16.10 -11.97
N GLU A 313 -4.85 -16.83 -11.50
CA GLU A 313 -5.35 -16.71 -10.13
C GLU A 313 -4.76 -17.84 -9.30
N LEU A 314 -4.15 -17.46 -8.18
CA LEU A 314 -3.57 -18.36 -7.22
C LEU A 314 -4.28 -18.11 -5.88
N GLY A 315 -4.44 -19.17 -5.10
CA GLY A 315 -4.90 -19.09 -3.73
C GLY A 315 -4.05 -18.16 -2.86
N ALA A 316 -4.39 -18.11 -1.59
CA ALA A 316 -3.65 -17.35 -0.61
C ALA A 316 -2.25 -17.96 -0.46
N LEU A 317 -1.24 -17.27 -0.97
CA LEU A 317 0.15 -17.70 -0.79
C LEU A 317 0.66 -17.10 0.51
N ASP A 318 1.49 -17.88 1.21
CA ASP A 318 2.16 -17.39 2.39
C ASP A 318 3.17 -16.27 2.06
N GLU A 319 3.74 -15.65 3.09
CA GLU A 319 4.53 -14.42 3.13
C GLU A 319 4.93 -13.84 1.78
N THR A 320 5.94 -14.43 1.12
CA THR A 320 6.47 -13.97 -0.17
C THR A 320 6.26 -15.03 -1.25
N ASP A 321 5.89 -14.59 -2.45
CA ASP A 321 6.00 -15.42 -3.64
C ASP A 321 6.80 -14.77 -4.77
N MET A 322 7.36 -15.62 -5.62
CA MET A 322 7.76 -15.28 -6.98
C MET A 322 7.21 -16.33 -7.94
N THR A 323 6.58 -15.89 -9.02
CA THR A 323 5.82 -16.75 -9.93
C THR A 323 6.28 -16.60 -11.37
N TRP A 324 6.44 -17.73 -12.06
CA TRP A 324 6.81 -17.83 -13.47
C TRP A 324 5.78 -18.62 -14.26
N VAL A 325 5.52 -18.19 -15.49
CA VAL A 325 4.76 -18.93 -16.49
C VAL A 325 5.65 -19.16 -17.70
N ASN A 326 5.82 -20.41 -18.11
CA ASN A 326 6.69 -20.80 -19.23
C ASN A 326 8.12 -20.22 -19.12
N GLY A 327 8.66 -20.15 -17.90
CA GLY A 327 10.01 -19.62 -17.61
C GLY A 327 10.11 -18.10 -17.52
N VAL A 328 9.03 -17.36 -17.79
CA VAL A 328 8.98 -15.91 -17.70
C VAL A 328 8.38 -15.51 -16.36
N ALA A 329 9.05 -14.63 -15.61
CA ALA A 329 8.48 -14.10 -14.37
C ALA A 329 7.25 -13.23 -14.68
N VAL A 330 6.16 -13.49 -13.96
CA VAL A 330 4.86 -12.82 -14.18
C VAL A 330 4.38 -12.02 -12.97
N GLY A 331 4.99 -12.25 -11.82
CA GLY A 331 4.69 -11.49 -10.62
C GLY A 331 5.35 -12.06 -9.38
N GLY A 332 5.25 -11.27 -8.31
CA GLY A 332 5.64 -11.63 -6.96
C GLY A 332 5.05 -10.61 -6.01
N SER A 333 4.82 -11.02 -4.77
CA SER A 333 4.21 -10.18 -3.74
C SER A 333 4.72 -10.56 -2.37
N TYR A 334 4.54 -9.66 -1.41
CA TYR A 334 4.53 -10.00 0.01
C TYR A 334 3.22 -9.52 0.62
N ASP A 335 2.35 -10.47 0.93
CA ASP A 335 1.06 -10.23 1.56
C ASP A 335 0.54 -11.56 2.13
N PRO A 336 0.96 -11.94 3.36
CA PRO A 336 0.60 -13.24 3.93
C PRO A 336 -0.92 -13.46 3.92
N GLY A 337 -1.36 -14.58 3.34
CA GLY A 337 -2.78 -14.96 3.34
C GLY A 337 -3.66 -14.30 2.27
N SER A 338 -3.11 -13.45 1.41
CA SER A 338 -3.85 -12.84 0.29
C SER A 338 -3.78 -13.66 -1.00
N ALA A 339 -4.89 -13.80 -1.72
CA ALA A 339 -4.89 -14.44 -3.04
C ALA A 339 -4.05 -13.63 -4.05
N ARG A 340 -3.32 -14.31 -4.94
CA ARG A 340 -2.51 -13.65 -5.98
C ARG A 340 -3.22 -13.66 -7.33
N ARG A 341 -3.04 -12.58 -8.09
CA ARG A 341 -3.60 -12.43 -9.44
C ARG A 341 -2.55 -11.81 -10.36
N TYR A 342 -2.09 -12.55 -11.35
CA TYR A 342 -1.06 -12.10 -12.29
C TYR A 342 -1.62 -12.02 -13.71
N ARG A 343 -1.60 -10.82 -14.30
CA ARG A 343 -2.04 -10.60 -15.68
C ARG A 343 -1.01 -11.17 -16.65
N LEU A 344 -1.48 -11.98 -17.58
CA LEU A 344 -0.71 -12.63 -18.61
C LEU A 344 -1.13 -12.03 -19.97
N PRO A 345 -0.26 -11.28 -20.66
CA PRO A 345 -0.59 -10.71 -21.95
C PRO A 345 -0.61 -11.79 -23.03
N SER A 346 -1.24 -11.46 -24.16
CA SER A 346 -1.18 -12.29 -25.36
C SER A 346 0.27 -12.56 -25.79
N GLY A 347 0.53 -13.79 -26.26
CA GLY A 347 1.86 -14.25 -26.69
C GLY A 347 2.75 -14.81 -25.57
N LEU A 348 2.33 -14.73 -24.30
CA LEU A 348 3.03 -15.40 -23.19
C LEU A 348 2.64 -16.88 -23.07
N LEU A 349 1.37 -17.18 -23.34
CA LEU A 349 0.81 -18.53 -23.35
C LEU A 349 0.99 -19.14 -24.74
N LYS A 350 1.07 -20.48 -24.80
CA LYS A 350 1.22 -21.24 -26.05
C LYS A 350 0.13 -22.29 -26.18
N GLU A 351 -0.15 -22.70 -27.42
CA GLU A 351 -0.98 -23.86 -27.70
C GLU A 351 -0.37 -25.11 -27.04
N GLY A 352 -1.25 -25.96 -26.49
CA GLY A 352 -0.84 -27.16 -25.77
C GLY A 352 -0.32 -26.84 -24.36
N GLY A 353 0.70 -27.58 -23.93
CA GLY A 353 1.16 -27.60 -22.54
C GLY A 353 1.88 -26.33 -22.10
N ASN A 354 1.34 -25.68 -21.09
CA ASN A 354 1.92 -24.55 -20.38
C ASN A 354 2.33 -24.97 -18.97
N ARG A 355 3.25 -24.22 -18.36
CA ARG A 355 3.78 -24.51 -17.03
C ARG A 355 3.73 -23.28 -16.13
N VAL A 356 3.32 -23.49 -14.89
CA VAL A 356 3.44 -22.52 -13.80
C VAL A 356 4.48 -23.05 -12.81
N VAL A 357 5.39 -22.17 -12.37
CA VAL A 357 6.33 -22.43 -11.29
C VAL A 357 6.21 -21.31 -10.27
N ILE A 358 6.20 -21.65 -8.99
CA ILE A 358 6.07 -20.70 -7.89
C ILE A 358 7.14 -21.02 -6.87
N ASN A 359 7.81 -20.01 -6.33
CA ASN A 359 8.55 -20.10 -5.08
C ASN A 359 7.72 -19.42 -4.00
N VAL A 360 7.49 -20.10 -2.87
CA VAL A 360 6.80 -19.54 -1.70
C VAL A 360 7.76 -19.61 -0.51
N LEU A 361 7.89 -18.49 0.21
CA LEU A 361 8.64 -18.39 1.46
C LEU A 361 7.67 -18.38 2.64
N ASP A 362 7.98 -19.18 3.66
CA ASP A 362 7.51 -18.99 5.04
C ASP A 362 8.72 -18.71 5.94
N THR A 363 8.57 -17.79 6.89
CA THR A 363 9.57 -17.55 7.94
C THR A 363 9.05 -17.84 9.35
N TRP A 364 7.76 -18.07 9.53
CA TRP A 364 7.14 -18.29 10.84
C TRP A 364 5.78 -18.99 10.78
N ARG A 365 5.66 -20.09 11.54
CA ARG A 365 4.46 -20.91 11.78
C ARG A 365 4.06 -21.84 10.64
N GLU A 366 3.11 -21.42 9.81
CA GLU A 366 2.40 -22.28 8.85
C GLU A 366 2.59 -21.67 7.46
N GLY A 367 3.30 -22.39 6.60
CA GLY A 367 3.61 -21.94 5.25
C GLY A 367 2.61 -22.36 4.18
N GLY A 368 3.03 -22.28 2.92
CA GLY A 368 2.36 -22.97 1.82
C GLY A 368 1.34 -22.16 1.01
N MET A 369 0.44 -22.91 0.36
CA MET A 369 -0.52 -22.38 -0.62
C MET A 369 -1.94 -22.71 -0.15
N GLN A 370 -2.65 -21.73 0.38
CA GLN A 370 -3.94 -21.89 1.04
C GLN A 370 -5.13 -21.66 0.10
N GLY A 371 -6.20 -22.44 0.29
CA GLY A 371 -7.46 -22.33 -0.43
C GLY A 371 -7.83 -23.59 -1.22
N PRO A 372 -9.09 -23.70 -1.68
CA PRO A 372 -9.55 -24.86 -2.44
C PRO A 372 -8.86 -24.96 -3.81
N ALA A 373 -8.86 -26.15 -4.43
CA ALA A 373 -8.29 -26.34 -5.77
C ALA A 373 -8.84 -25.35 -6.82
N SER A 374 -10.09 -24.92 -6.69
CA SER A 374 -10.72 -23.93 -7.57
C SER A 374 -10.10 -22.53 -7.49
N ALA A 375 -9.32 -22.23 -6.44
CA ALA A 375 -8.59 -20.97 -6.29
C ALA A 375 -7.37 -20.88 -7.22
N TYR A 376 -6.92 -22.02 -7.78
CA TYR A 376 -5.76 -22.12 -8.67
C TYR A 376 -6.23 -22.37 -10.10
N ARG A 377 -6.32 -21.31 -10.89
CA ARG A 377 -6.87 -21.38 -12.25
C ARG A 377 -6.31 -20.28 -13.15
N LEU A 378 -6.44 -20.51 -14.43
CA LEU A 378 -6.29 -19.47 -15.44
C LEU A 378 -7.67 -18.94 -15.81
N VAL A 379 -7.89 -17.64 -15.71
CA VAL A 379 -9.11 -16.97 -16.21
C VAL A 379 -8.76 -16.27 -17.51
N LEU A 380 -9.42 -16.66 -18.60
CA LEU A 380 -9.20 -16.12 -19.94
C LEU A 380 -9.99 -14.81 -20.14
N GLN A 381 -9.59 -14.02 -21.13
CA GLN A 381 -10.20 -12.72 -21.44
C GLN A 381 -11.70 -12.81 -21.74
N ASP A 382 -12.15 -13.92 -22.33
CA ASP A 382 -13.57 -14.20 -22.60
C ASP A 382 -14.39 -14.60 -21.34
N GLY A 383 -13.75 -14.67 -20.17
CA GLY A 383 -14.35 -15.04 -18.89
C GLY A 383 -14.42 -16.55 -18.63
N SER A 384 -14.02 -17.39 -19.59
CA SER A 384 -13.84 -18.82 -19.35
C SER A 384 -12.62 -19.08 -18.46
N SER A 385 -12.55 -20.28 -17.88
CA SER A 385 -11.42 -20.64 -17.01
C SER A 385 -10.89 -22.04 -17.31
N VAL A 386 -9.59 -22.21 -17.09
CA VAL A 386 -8.86 -23.47 -17.22
C VAL A 386 -8.29 -23.82 -15.85
N ALA A 387 -8.61 -25.01 -15.35
CA ALA A 387 -8.05 -25.51 -14.11
C ALA A 387 -6.56 -25.82 -14.27
N LEU A 388 -5.77 -25.58 -13.22
CA LEU A 388 -4.39 -26.05 -13.19
C LEU A 388 -4.38 -27.54 -12.84
N GLY A 389 -3.38 -28.26 -13.37
CA GLY A 389 -3.19 -29.69 -13.12
C GLY A 389 -2.65 -29.98 -11.71
N GLU A 390 -2.29 -31.24 -11.51
CA GLU A 390 -1.70 -31.70 -10.24
C GLU A 390 -0.40 -30.94 -9.92
N TRP A 391 -0.23 -30.63 -8.64
CA TRP A 391 0.92 -29.90 -8.16
C TRP A 391 2.06 -30.84 -7.78
N GLN A 392 3.28 -30.38 -8.06
CA GLN A 392 4.50 -30.97 -7.57
C GLN A 392 5.25 -29.94 -6.73
N TYR A 393 5.98 -30.39 -5.73
CA TYR A 393 6.79 -29.52 -4.87
C TYR A 393 8.24 -29.98 -4.79
N ARG A 394 9.10 -29.04 -4.41
CA ARG A 394 10.52 -29.27 -4.12
C ARG A 394 10.96 -28.30 -3.03
N VAL A 395 11.48 -28.84 -1.92
CA VAL A 395 12.00 -28.01 -0.82
C VAL A 395 13.30 -27.35 -1.25
N ALA A 396 13.45 -26.05 -1.02
CA ALA A 396 14.72 -25.36 -1.24
C ALA A 396 15.72 -25.75 -0.14
N PRO A 397 17.03 -25.78 -0.44
CA PRO A 397 18.05 -25.86 0.59
C PRO A 397 17.89 -24.74 1.63
N GLU A 398 18.26 -25.02 2.88
CA GLU A 398 18.32 -24.00 3.95
C GLU A 398 19.28 -22.86 3.57
N GLY A 399 19.05 -21.67 4.11
CA GLY A 399 19.86 -20.47 3.86
C GLY A 399 19.03 -19.19 3.82
N ASP A 400 19.63 -18.11 3.32
CA ASP A 400 19.02 -16.77 3.35
C ASP A 400 17.67 -16.70 2.62
N SER A 401 16.81 -15.79 3.11
CA SER A 401 15.54 -15.44 2.47
C SER A 401 15.75 -14.71 1.14
N PRO A 402 14.80 -14.84 0.19
CA PRO A 402 14.87 -14.13 -1.08
C PRO A 402 14.82 -12.61 -0.91
N PRO A 403 15.39 -11.86 -1.88
CA PRO A 403 15.18 -10.42 -1.94
C PRO A 403 13.68 -10.14 -2.17
N GLY A 404 13.11 -9.25 -1.35
CA GLY A 404 11.70 -8.86 -1.45
C GLY A 404 11.44 -7.97 -2.67
N VAL A 405 10.26 -8.09 -3.27
CA VAL A 405 9.88 -7.29 -4.45
C VAL A 405 9.90 -5.78 -4.15
N PRO A 406 10.41 -4.92 -5.03
CA PRO A 406 10.50 -3.48 -4.76
C PRO A 406 9.17 -2.78 -4.50
N TRP A 407 8.08 -3.31 -5.07
CA TRP A 407 6.70 -2.80 -4.91
C TRP A 407 5.97 -3.38 -3.70
N GLN A 408 6.65 -4.12 -2.83
CA GLN A 408 6.08 -4.62 -1.58
C GLN A 408 5.57 -3.46 -0.72
N SER A 409 4.41 -3.63 -0.09
CA SER A 409 3.78 -2.59 0.74
C SER A 409 4.69 -2.13 1.88
N ALA A 410 4.93 -2.98 2.88
CA ALA A 410 5.67 -2.60 4.08
C ALA A 410 7.20 -2.76 3.98
N GLY A 411 7.69 -3.63 3.08
CA GLY A 411 9.12 -3.95 2.93
C GLY A 411 9.78 -3.45 1.63
N GLY A 412 9.00 -2.88 0.70
CA GLY A 412 9.48 -2.34 -0.57
C GLY A 412 10.25 -1.03 -0.40
N VAL A 413 10.57 -0.37 -1.51
CA VAL A 413 11.29 0.92 -1.51
C VAL A 413 10.31 2.07 -1.76
N SER A 414 10.30 3.09 -0.92
CA SER A 414 9.44 4.29 -1.01
C SER A 414 7.92 4.07 -1.08
N THR A 415 7.44 2.83 -1.00
CA THR A 415 6.02 2.49 -1.24
C THR A 415 5.07 3.10 -0.21
N LEU A 416 5.45 3.14 1.07
CA LEU A 416 4.67 3.78 2.13
C LEU A 416 4.86 5.29 2.17
N HIS A 417 6.06 5.80 1.85
CA HIS A 417 6.25 7.23 1.64
C HIS A 417 5.24 7.73 0.60
N ASN A 418 5.21 7.06 -0.55
CA ASN A 418 4.38 7.43 -1.69
C ASN A 418 2.87 7.43 -1.40
N GLY A 419 2.39 6.44 -0.64
CA GLY A 419 0.96 6.28 -0.37
C GLY A 419 0.46 6.89 0.94
N MET A 420 1.32 7.07 1.94
CA MET A 420 0.93 7.51 3.29
C MET A 420 1.56 8.84 3.71
N ILE A 421 2.73 9.22 3.19
CA ILE A 421 3.44 10.44 3.60
C ILE A 421 3.32 11.55 2.55
N ALA A 422 3.60 11.25 1.28
CA ALA A 422 3.51 12.20 0.17
C ALA A 422 2.15 12.93 0.09
N PRO A 423 0.99 12.29 0.38
CA PRO A 423 -0.29 13.00 0.36
C PRO A 423 -0.46 14.05 1.46
N LEU A 424 0.32 13.98 2.55
CA LEU A 424 0.40 15.06 3.55
C LEU A 424 0.99 16.34 2.95
N GLY A 425 1.76 16.20 1.86
CA GLY A 425 2.33 17.30 1.10
C GLY A 425 3.16 18.23 1.99
N ARG A 426 2.81 19.51 1.98
CA ARG A 426 3.51 20.55 2.74
C ARG A 426 2.70 21.03 3.94
N TYR A 427 1.95 20.12 4.56
CA TYR A 427 1.25 20.41 5.80
C TYR A 427 2.27 20.79 6.88
N GLY A 428 2.00 21.86 7.63
CA GLY A 428 2.91 22.34 8.66
C GLY A 428 2.99 21.34 9.81
N LEU A 429 4.22 20.96 10.21
CA LEU A 429 4.48 20.08 11.35
C LEU A 429 5.38 20.81 12.37
N ARG A 430 5.16 20.56 13.66
CA ARG A 430 6.07 20.91 14.76
C ARG A 430 7.25 19.94 14.84
N GLY A 431 7.00 18.66 14.58
CA GLY A 431 7.99 17.60 14.68
C GLY A 431 7.43 16.23 14.32
N VAL A 432 8.32 15.24 14.39
CA VAL A 432 8.04 13.84 14.03
C VAL A 432 8.40 12.94 15.20
N LEU A 433 7.51 12.00 15.53
CA LEU A 433 7.78 10.87 16.41
C LEU A 433 7.94 9.64 15.54
N TRP A 434 9.06 8.94 15.71
CA TRP A 434 9.40 7.79 14.90
C TRP A 434 9.65 6.56 15.77
N TYR A 435 9.05 5.42 15.40
CA TYR A 435 9.39 4.12 15.98
C TYR A 435 9.85 3.15 14.88
N GLN A 436 11.07 2.63 15.02
CA GLN A 436 11.58 1.54 14.19
C GLN A 436 11.99 0.36 15.08
N GLY A 437 11.33 -0.79 14.89
CA GLY A 437 11.76 -2.07 15.46
C GLY A 437 12.77 -2.80 14.57
N GLU A 438 12.84 -4.12 14.71
CA GLU A 438 13.93 -4.98 14.21
C GLU A 438 13.92 -5.28 12.70
N SER A 439 12.94 -4.81 11.93
CA SER A 439 12.80 -5.15 10.50
C SER A 439 13.99 -4.77 9.60
N ASN A 440 14.96 -4.02 10.12
CA ASN A 440 16.22 -3.64 9.45
C ASN A 440 17.48 -4.11 10.20
N THR A 441 17.37 -4.78 11.35
CA THR A 441 18.54 -5.32 12.06
C THR A 441 19.04 -6.56 11.34
N GLY A 442 20.32 -6.61 10.98
CA GLY A 442 20.93 -7.77 10.30
C GLY A 442 21.00 -7.70 8.78
N VAL A 443 20.58 -6.58 8.15
CA VAL A 443 21.00 -6.28 6.77
C VAL A 443 22.49 -5.93 6.83
N LEU A 444 23.33 -6.96 6.82
CA LEU A 444 24.78 -6.82 6.85
C LEU A 444 25.20 -5.96 5.66
N VAL A 445 25.81 -4.84 6.02
CA VAL A 445 26.54 -3.96 5.12
C VAL A 445 27.74 -4.76 4.64
N GLY A 446 27.68 -5.28 3.43
CA GLY A 446 28.88 -5.64 2.69
C GLY A 446 29.63 -4.36 2.37
N LEU A 447 30.58 -4.00 3.25
CA LEU A 447 31.71 -3.16 2.89
C LEU A 447 32.76 -4.00 2.19
#